data_AF-A0A6L7YNB0-F1
#
_entry.id   AF-A0A6L7YNB0-F1
#
_cell.length_a   1.000
_cell.length_b   1.000
_cell.length_c   1.000
_cell.angle_alpha   90.00
_cell.angle_beta   90.00
_cell.angle_gamma   90.00
#
_symmetry.space_group_name_H-M   'P 1'
#
loop_
_entity.id
_entity.type
_entity.pdbx_description
1 polymer ?
#
loop_
_entity_poly.entity_id
_entity_poly.type
_entity_poly.pdbx_seq_one_letter_code
_entity_poly.pdbx_strand_id
1 'polypeptide(L)'
;MKLDYSLQTLRGDIFGGITTAVVGLPVALAFGVATGLGAVAGIYGAIAVGFFAAVFGGTRGQISGPTGPMSVAMAVIVTIHAETLSEAFTIAIMAGAIQVLLGVLRIGRFVAYTPYSVISGFMSGIGIIIIMMQVLPFI
;
A
#
# COMPACT_ATOMS: atom_id res chain seq x y z
N MET A 1 13.92 -6.77 -17.92
CA MET A 1 15.12 -6.41 -17.13
C MET A 1 15.62 -7.71 -16.50
N LYS A 2 16.81 -8.22 -16.86
CA LYS A 2 17.33 -9.48 -16.29
C LYS A 2 17.67 -9.26 -14.81
N LEU A 3 17.24 -10.18 -13.95
CA LEU A 3 17.53 -10.16 -12.53
C LEU A 3 18.98 -10.61 -12.30
N ASP A 4 19.92 -9.71 -12.46
CA ASP A 4 21.31 -9.94 -12.05
C ASP A 4 21.39 -9.79 -10.52
N TYR A 5 21.29 -10.91 -9.79
CA TYR A 5 21.52 -10.98 -8.35
C TYR A 5 23.02 -11.23 -8.14
N SER A 6 23.78 -10.16 -8.01
CA SER A 6 25.21 -10.24 -7.75
C SER A 6 25.48 -10.07 -6.27
N LEU A 7 26.49 -10.78 -5.74
CA LEU A 7 27.01 -10.53 -4.39
C LEU A 7 27.46 -9.07 -4.20
N GLN A 8 27.69 -8.34 -5.30
CA GLN A 8 28.00 -6.91 -5.30
C GLN A 8 26.80 -6.03 -4.90
N THR A 9 25.56 -6.43 -5.21
CA THR A 9 24.35 -5.66 -4.85
C THR A 9 23.81 -6.03 -3.46
N LEU A 10 24.15 -7.21 -2.95
CA LEU A 10 23.64 -7.73 -1.68
C LEU A 10 23.83 -6.75 -0.51
N ARG A 11 24.99 -6.08 -0.43
CA ARG A 11 25.23 -5.05 0.58
C ARG A 11 24.22 -3.90 0.45
N GLY A 12 24.05 -3.38 -0.76
CA GLY A 12 23.09 -2.30 -1.04
C GLY A 12 21.65 -2.70 -0.75
N ASP A 13 21.26 -3.92 -1.12
CA ASP A 13 19.91 -4.46 -0.91
C ASP A 13 19.60 -4.61 0.58
N ILE A 14 20.57 -5.06 1.39
CA ILE A 14 20.41 -5.17 2.86
C ILE A 14 20.27 -3.78 3.49
N PHE A 15 21.17 -2.84 3.20
CA PHE A 15 21.09 -1.50 3.78
C PHE A 15 19.81 -0.78 3.33
N GLY A 16 19.46 -0.87 2.05
CA GLY A 16 18.24 -0.30 1.49
C GLY A 16 16.97 -0.89 2.12
N GLY A 17 16.94 -2.22 2.31
CA GLY A 17 15.84 -2.92 2.98
C GLY A 17 15.68 -2.50 4.44
N ILE A 18 16.78 -2.41 5.20
CA ILE A 18 16.75 -1.96 6.61
C ILE A 18 16.28 -0.51 6.70
N THR A 19 16.85 0.39 5.90
CA THR A 19 16.44 1.81 5.89
C THR A 19 14.96 1.94 5.54
N THR A 20 14.50 1.17 4.57
CA THR A 20 13.09 1.15 4.17
C THR A 20 12.19 0.62 5.28
N ALA A 21 12.61 -0.44 5.99
CA ALA A 21 11.85 -0.97 7.11
C ALA A 21 11.70 0.06 8.24
N VAL A 22 12.78 0.77 8.57
CA VAL A 22 12.78 1.83 9.60
C VAL A 22 11.85 2.98 9.23
N VAL A 23 11.88 3.43 7.97
CA VAL A 23 11.02 4.52 7.48
C VAL A 23 9.57 4.07 7.29
N GLY A 24 9.36 2.82 6.86
CA GLY A 24 8.04 2.26 6.56
C GLY A 24 7.24 1.88 7.81
N LEU A 25 7.90 1.55 8.93
CA LEU A 25 7.22 1.10 10.14
C LEU A 25 6.28 2.18 10.73
N PRO A 26 6.70 3.45 10.94
CA PRO A 26 5.79 4.50 11.38
C PRO A 26 4.61 4.72 10.43
N VAL A 27 4.85 4.66 9.11
CA VAL A 27 3.83 4.86 8.09
C VAL A 27 2.79 3.74 8.13
N ALA A 28 3.22 2.48 8.28
CA ALA A 28 2.35 1.33 8.41
C ALA A 28 1.46 1.42 9.66
N LEU A 29 2.02 1.83 10.79
CA LEU A 29 1.27 2.04 12.04
C LEU A 29 0.20 3.12 11.87
N ALA A 30 0.60 4.30 11.38
CA ALA A 30 -0.29 5.45 11.22
C ALA A 30 -1.45 5.13 10.28
N PHE A 31 -1.17 4.50 9.15
CA PHE A 31 -2.20 4.12 8.19
C PHE A 31 -3.07 2.97 8.68
N GLY A 32 -2.54 2.01 9.43
CA GLY A 32 -3.36 0.99 10.09
C GLY A 32 -4.39 1.60 11.03
N VAL A 33 -3.98 2.54 11.87
CA VAL A 33 -4.89 3.27 12.78
C VAL A 33 -5.91 4.11 12.01
N ALA A 34 -5.48 4.79 10.93
CA ALA A 34 -6.38 5.61 10.11
C ALA A 34 -7.52 4.82 9.45
N THR A 35 -7.35 3.51 9.23
CA THR A 35 -8.43 2.65 8.70
C THR A 35 -9.49 2.26 9.72
N GLY A 36 -9.24 2.49 11.01
CA GLY A 36 -10.09 1.98 12.10
C GLY A 36 -9.84 0.51 12.48
N LEU A 37 -9.04 -0.24 11.71
CA LEU A 37 -8.68 -1.64 11.99
C LEU A 37 -7.55 -1.80 13.02
N GLY A 38 -6.89 -0.70 13.37
CA GLY A 38 -5.81 -0.65 14.35
C GLY A 38 -4.40 -0.83 13.76
N ALA A 39 -3.41 -0.46 14.57
CA ALA A 39 -1.99 -0.45 14.17
C ALA A 39 -1.49 -1.82 13.70
N VAL A 40 -1.96 -2.89 14.34
CA VAL A 40 -1.58 -4.27 14.05
C VAL A 40 -1.92 -4.66 12.60
N ALA A 41 -3.11 -4.28 12.12
CA ALA A 41 -3.52 -4.53 10.73
C ALA A 41 -2.60 -3.82 9.72
N GLY A 42 -2.15 -2.60 10.04
CA GLY A 42 -1.21 -1.84 9.23
C GLY A 42 0.17 -2.51 9.12
N ILE A 43 0.71 -3.02 10.24
CA ILE A 43 2.00 -3.75 10.25
C ILE A 43 1.90 -5.03 9.43
N TYR A 44 0.88 -5.87 9.69
CA TYR A 44 0.70 -7.11 8.95
C TYR A 44 0.47 -6.86 7.45
N GLY A 45 -0.29 -5.82 7.12
CA GLY A 45 -0.48 -5.38 5.73
C GLY A 45 0.83 -4.98 5.07
N ALA A 46 1.66 -4.18 5.73
CA ALA A 46 2.96 -3.76 5.22
C ALA A 46 3.91 -4.94 4.99
N ILE A 47 3.97 -5.89 5.94
CA ILE A 47 4.80 -7.09 5.82
C ILE A 47 4.31 -7.96 4.66
N ALA A 48 3.02 -8.28 4.61
CA ALA A 48 2.46 -9.17 3.61
C ALA A 48 2.58 -8.57 2.20
N VAL A 49 2.14 -7.31 2.02
CA VAL A 49 2.20 -6.62 0.73
C VAL A 49 3.66 -6.42 0.30
N GLY A 50 4.54 -6.01 1.21
CA GLY A 50 5.96 -5.83 0.92
C GLY A 50 6.63 -7.13 0.47
N PHE A 51 6.40 -8.24 1.18
CA PHE A 51 6.95 -9.54 0.83
C PHE A 51 6.43 -10.05 -0.52
N PHE A 52 5.11 -10.14 -0.69
CA PHE A 52 4.52 -10.71 -1.90
C PHE A 52 4.77 -9.86 -3.14
N ALA A 53 4.71 -8.53 -3.03
CA ALA A 53 5.02 -7.65 -4.15
C ALA A 53 6.51 -7.66 -4.50
N ALA A 54 7.42 -7.85 -3.53
CA ALA A 54 8.85 -7.97 -3.82
C ALA A 54 9.18 -9.29 -4.53
N VAL A 55 8.52 -10.40 -4.16
CA VAL A 55 8.75 -11.73 -4.74
C VAL A 55 8.10 -11.87 -6.13
N PHE A 56 6.86 -11.41 -6.28
CA PHE A 56 6.08 -11.60 -7.52
C PHE A 56 6.01 -10.35 -8.42
N GLY A 57 6.54 -9.21 -7.97
CA GLY A 57 6.52 -7.96 -8.72
C GLY A 57 7.53 -7.90 -9.87
N GLY A 58 7.38 -6.87 -10.71
CA GLY A 58 8.21 -6.68 -11.91
C GLY A 58 9.23 -5.55 -11.84
N THR A 59 9.27 -4.78 -10.75
CA THR A 59 10.01 -3.51 -10.66
C THR A 59 11.11 -3.59 -9.59
N ARG A 60 12.38 -3.43 -10.00
CA ARG A 60 13.51 -3.36 -9.08
C ARG A 60 13.47 -2.09 -8.23
N GLY A 61 13.72 -2.22 -6.94
CA GLY A 61 13.73 -1.11 -5.98
C GLY A 61 12.35 -0.58 -5.61
N GLN A 62 11.26 -1.17 -6.13
CA GLN A 62 9.92 -0.80 -5.72
C GLN A 62 9.61 -1.35 -4.33
N ILE A 63 9.23 -0.45 -3.43
CA ILE A 63 8.78 -0.76 -2.08
C ILE A 63 7.27 -0.75 -2.09
N SER A 64 6.65 -1.80 -1.54
CA SER A 64 5.19 -1.92 -1.49
C SER A 64 4.73 -2.03 -0.04
N GLY A 65 3.60 -1.39 0.26
CA GLY A 65 3.02 -1.34 1.60
C GLY A 65 1.73 -0.50 1.59
N PRO A 66 1.10 -0.30 2.77
CA PRO A 66 -0.08 0.55 2.88
C PRO A 66 0.25 1.98 2.49
N THR A 67 -0.62 2.59 1.68
CA THR A 67 -0.49 3.97 1.21
C THR A 67 -1.66 4.82 1.70
N GLY A 68 -1.51 6.14 1.70
CA GLY A 68 -2.57 7.07 2.09
C GLY A 68 -3.89 6.81 1.36
N PRO A 69 -3.92 6.80 0.00
CA PRO A 69 -5.14 6.54 -0.75
C PRO A 69 -5.77 5.17 -0.44
N MET A 70 -4.96 4.12 -0.31
CA MET A 70 -5.45 2.78 0.04
C MET A 70 -6.06 2.75 1.44
N SER A 71 -5.47 3.47 2.38
CA SER A 71 -5.92 3.51 3.78
C SER A 71 -7.21 4.30 3.92
N VAL A 72 -7.34 5.42 3.21
CA VAL A 72 -8.58 6.19 3.15
C VAL A 72 -9.69 5.37 2.50
N ALA A 73 -9.42 4.68 1.39
CA ALA A 73 -10.40 3.80 0.76
C ALA A 73 -10.82 2.65 1.68
N MET A 74 -9.85 2.03 2.37
CA MET A 74 -10.13 0.96 3.32
C MET A 74 -10.94 1.46 4.53
N ALA A 75 -10.66 2.66 5.03
CA ALA A 75 -11.45 3.27 6.10
C ALA A 75 -12.94 3.39 5.70
N VAL A 76 -13.21 3.85 4.48
CA VAL A 76 -14.58 3.96 3.95
C VAL A 76 -15.22 2.58 3.75
N ILE A 77 -14.46 1.60 3.28
CA ILE A 77 -14.98 0.24 3.10
C ILE A 77 -15.32 -0.40 4.44
N VAL A 78 -14.45 -0.24 5.44
CA VAL A 78 -14.66 -0.81 6.78
C VAL A 78 -15.90 -0.20 7.41
N THR A 79 -16.07 1.13 7.33
CA THR A 79 -17.25 1.79 7.92
C THR A 79 -18.58 1.39 7.28
N ILE A 80 -18.58 0.97 6.01
CA ILE A 80 -19.82 0.64 5.28
C ILE A 80 -20.07 -0.87 5.21
N HIS A 81 -19.01 -1.68 5.16
CA HIS A 81 -19.10 -3.08 4.73
C HIS A 81 -18.31 -4.08 5.59
N ALA A 82 -17.50 -3.64 6.57
CA ALA A 82 -16.71 -4.56 7.39
C ALA A 82 -16.79 -4.19 8.87
N GLU A 83 -17.63 -4.89 9.61
CA GLU A 83 -17.72 -4.74 11.08
C GLU A 83 -16.62 -5.56 11.77
N THR A 84 -16.10 -6.60 11.10
CA THR A 84 -15.06 -7.48 11.63
C THR A 84 -13.76 -7.43 10.82
N LEU A 85 -12.65 -7.69 11.51
CA LEU A 85 -11.32 -7.77 10.87
C LEU A 85 -11.27 -8.85 9.78
N SER A 86 -12.01 -9.96 9.95
CA SER A 86 -12.14 -11.03 8.95
C SER A 86 -12.79 -10.55 7.64
N GLU A 87 -13.82 -9.71 7.72
CA GLU A 87 -14.48 -9.14 6.53
C GLU A 87 -13.53 -8.20 5.79
N ALA A 88 -12.82 -7.35 6.54
CA ALA A 88 -11.80 -6.46 5.99
C ALA A 88 -10.70 -7.24 5.24
N PHE A 89 -10.20 -8.33 5.82
CA PHE A 89 -9.23 -9.21 5.15
C PHE A 89 -9.82 -9.89 3.91
N THR A 90 -11.07 -10.31 3.96
CA THR A 90 -11.75 -10.93 2.81
C THR A 90 -11.82 -9.96 1.64
N ILE A 91 -12.20 -8.70 1.88
CA ILE A 91 -12.23 -7.66 0.86
C ILE A 91 -10.84 -7.42 0.28
N ALA A 92 -9.80 -7.36 1.12
CA ALA A 92 -8.43 -7.20 0.67
C ALA A 92 -7.96 -8.36 -0.23
N ILE A 93 -8.28 -9.61 0.13
CA ILE A 93 -7.96 -10.79 -0.68
C ILE A 93 -8.71 -10.75 -2.02
N MET A 94 -10.00 -10.41 -2.03
CA MET A 94 -10.77 -10.26 -3.26
C MET A 94 -10.20 -9.16 -4.17
N ALA A 95 -9.83 -8.01 -3.60
CA ALA A 95 -9.19 -6.93 -4.34
C ALA A 95 -7.86 -7.39 -4.96
N GLY A 96 -7.06 -8.16 -4.21
CA GLY A 96 -5.82 -8.77 -4.72
C GLY A 96 -6.07 -9.76 -5.87
N ALA A 97 -7.10 -10.61 -5.76
CA ALA A 97 -7.47 -11.53 -6.83
C ALA A 97 -7.88 -10.79 -8.12
N ILE A 98 -8.64 -9.69 -7.99
CA ILE A 98 -8.99 -8.83 -9.12
C ILE A 98 -7.73 -8.18 -9.70
N GLN A 99 -6.80 -7.69 -8.88
CA GLN A 99 -5.54 -7.12 -9.35
C GLN A 99 -4.68 -8.14 -10.12
N VAL A 100 -4.61 -9.39 -9.65
CA VAL A 100 -3.92 -10.47 -10.37
C VAL A 100 -4.58 -10.72 -11.72
N LEU A 101 -5.92 -10.78 -11.78
CA LEU A 101 -6.66 -10.94 -13.03
C LEU A 101 -6.37 -9.80 -14.02
N LEU A 102 -6.42 -8.54 -13.55
CA LEU A 102 -6.10 -7.37 -14.37
C LEU A 102 -4.64 -7.38 -14.86
N GLY A 103 -3.72 -7.91 -14.05
CA GLY A 103 -2.32 -8.12 -14.40
C GLY A 103 -2.14 -9.16 -15.51
N VAL A 104 -2.80 -10.31 -15.40
CA VAL A 104 -2.79 -11.37 -16.43
C VAL A 104 -3.39 -10.87 -17.75
N LEU A 105 -4.47 -10.09 -17.69
CA LEU A 105 -5.09 -9.45 -18.86
C LEU A 105 -4.28 -8.28 -19.43
N ARG A 106 -3.15 -7.91 -18.80
CA ARG A 106 -2.28 -6.79 -19.18
C ARG A 106 -3.01 -5.45 -19.27
N ILE A 107 -4.08 -5.27 -18.50
CA ILE A 107 -4.87 -4.03 -18.45
C ILE A 107 -4.08 -2.91 -17.76
N GLY A 108 -3.12 -3.27 -16.89
CA GLY A 108 -2.25 -2.31 -16.20
C GLY A 108 -1.51 -1.34 -17.13
N ARG A 109 -1.29 -1.68 -18.41
CA ARG A 109 -0.68 -0.76 -19.40
C ARG A 109 -1.50 0.53 -19.60
N PHE A 110 -2.81 0.46 -19.39
CA PHE A 110 -3.69 1.61 -19.59
C PHE A 110 -3.60 2.64 -18.47
N VAL A 111 -3.11 2.25 -17.28
CA VAL A 111 -2.88 3.17 -16.15
C VAL A 111 -1.91 4.29 -16.54
N ALA A 112 -0.97 4.01 -17.44
CA ALA A 112 -0.01 4.99 -17.96
C ALA A 112 -0.66 6.15 -18.74
N TYR A 113 -1.90 6.01 -19.21
CA TYR A 113 -2.62 7.07 -19.93
C TYR A 113 -3.44 7.99 -19.02
N THR A 114 -3.37 7.81 -17.70
CA THR A 114 -4.07 8.67 -16.75
C THR A 114 -3.47 10.08 -16.79
N PRO A 115 -4.27 11.14 -17.04
CA PRO A 115 -3.75 12.50 -17.10
C PRO A 115 -3.12 12.93 -15.78
N TYR A 116 -2.01 13.68 -15.85
CA TYR A 116 -1.32 14.20 -14.66
C TYR A 116 -2.25 15.03 -13.76
N SER A 117 -3.15 15.83 -14.36
CA SER A 117 -4.14 16.64 -13.64
C SER A 117 -5.07 15.79 -12.76
N VAL A 118 -5.46 14.60 -13.23
CA VAL A 118 -6.32 13.67 -12.48
C VAL A 118 -5.55 13.07 -11.30
N ILE A 119 -4.32 12.63 -11.53
CA ILE A 119 -3.48 12.05 -10.46
C ILE A 119 -3.19 13.11 -9.39
N SER A 120 -2.81 14.31 -9.80
CA SER A 120 -2.51 15.42 -8.89
C SER A 120 -3.74 15.84 -8.07
N GLY A 121 -4.90 15.99 -8.72
CA GLY A 121 -6.15 16.32 -8.04
C GLY A 121 -6.58 15.23 -7.05
N PHE A 122 -6.50 13.96 -7.44
CA PHE A 122 -6.80 12.82 -6.57
C PHE A 122 -5.89 12.79 -5.34
N MET A 123 -4.57 12.91 -5.54
CA MET A 123 -3.59 12.89 -4.44
C MET A 123 -3.78 14.08 -3.49
N SER A 124 -4.08 15.26 -4.02
CA SER A 124 -4.39 16.45 -3.20
C SER A 124 -5.67 16.26 -2.39
N GLY A 125 -6.71 15.69 -3.00
CA GLY A 125 -7.97 15.36 -2.32
C GLY A 125 -7.79 14.36 -1.17
N ILE A 126 -7.04 13.28 -1.41
CA ILE A 126 -6.66 12.32 -0.36
C ILE A 126 -5.86 13.01 0.75
N GLY A 127 -4.93 13.91 0.41
CA GLY A 127 -4.19 14.70 1.39
C GLY A 127 -5.10 15.53 2.30
N ILE A 128 -6.10 16.21 1.73
CA ILE A 128 -7.09 16.98 2.50
C ILE A 128 -7.89 16.05 3.43
N ILE A 129 -8.35 14.90 2.93
CA ILE A 129 -9.09 13.91 3.74
C ILE A 129 -8.22 13.44 4.91
N ILE A 130 -6.95 13.11 4.68
CA ILE A 130 -6.03 12.69 5.74
C ILE A 130 -5.88 13.81 6.77
N ILE A 131 -5.65 15.07 6.36
CA ILE A 131 -5.55 16.21 7.29
C ILE A 131 -6.82 16.32 8.14
N MET A 132 -8.00 16.24 7.53
CA MET A 132 -9.28 16.27 8.25
C MET A 132 -9.41 15.12 9.25
N MET A 133 -8.98 13.90 8.87
CA MET A 133 -8.99 12.73 9.78
C MET A 133 -8.05 12.91 10.98
N GLN A 134 -7.00 13.74 10.88
CA GLN A 134 -6.07 13.99 11.97
C GLN A 134 -6.49 15.12 12.91
N VAL A 135 -7.51 15.92 12.59
CA VAL A 135 -7.96 17.03 13.45
C VAL A 135 -8.39 16.54 14.83
N LEU A 136 -9.19 15.46 14.89
CA LEU A 136 -9.67 14.92 16.15
C LEU A 136 -8.55 14.27 16.98
N PRO A 137 -7.67 13.41 16.43
CA PRO A 137 -6.49 12.91 17.15
C PRO A 137 -5.50 13.98 17.64
N PHE A 138 -5.52 15.17 17.04
CA PHE A 138 -4.59 16.26 17.38
C PHE A 138 -5.03 17.10 18.60
N ILE A 139 -6.34 17.13 18.88
CA ILE A 139 -6.95 17.88 19.99
C ILE A 139 -7.16 16.94 21.18
#